data_AF-A0AB34BJ68-F1
#
_entry.id   AF-A0AB34BJ68-F1
#
_cell.length_a   1.000
_cell.length_b   1.000
_cell.length_c   1.000
_cell.angle_alpha   90.00
_cell.angle_beta   90.00
_cell.angle_gamma   90.00
#
_symmetry.space_group_name_H-M   'P 1'
#
loop_
_entity.id
_entity.type
_entity.pdbx_description
1 polymer ?
#
loop_
_entity_poly.entity_id
_entity_poly.type
_entity_poly.pdbx_seq_one_letter_code
_entity_poly.pdbx_strand_id
1 'polypeptide(L)'
;MKKPIIFLLVLITNILFISAQKISKTELKDKIAGAWIGQMVGNIYGLPFENKFVDEPAPESRFPFGYTKNIDKLQKYNGAFSDDDTDVEYIYLLLMEKYGVEPTYANMREGWMYHIRDRVWLANRAALGLMHLGFTPPFTGDENLNPHWYQIAPQLINE
;
A
#
# COMPACT_ATOMS: atom_id res chain seq x y z
N MET A 1 25.89 -41.76 -43.52
CA MET A 1 25.87 -40.28 -43.70
C MET A 1 24.56 -39.74 -43.12
N LYS A 2 24.57 -39.20 -41.90
CA LYS A 2 23.38 -38.58 -41.28
C LYS A 2 23.56 -37.05 -41.36
N LYS A 3 22.67 -36.37 -42.07
CA LYS A 3 22.66 -34.89 -42.16
C LYS A 3 22.10 -34.33 -40.85
N PRO A 4 22.70 -33.29 -40.24
CA PRO A 4 22.08 -32.61 -39.12
C PRO A 4 20.97 -31.71 -39.64
N ILE A 5 19.78 -31.86 -39.08
CA ILE A 5 18.65 -30.93 -39.27
C ILE A 5 18.92 -29.73 -38.37
N ILE A 6 19.15 -28.57 -38.98
CA ILE A 6 19.26 -27.29 -38.26
C ILE A 6 17.83 -26.78 -38.07
N PHE A 7 17.33 -26.83 -36.83
CA PHE A 7 16.11 -26.13 -36.44
C PHE A 7 16.43 -24.65 -36.24
N LEU A 8 16.01 -23.80 -37.17
CA LEU A 8 16.06 -22.34 -37.02
C LEU A 8 14.85 -21.91 -36.19
N LEU A 9 15.06 -21.68 -34.89
CA LEU A 9 14.05 -21.14 -34.00
C LEU A 9 14.04 -19.61 -34.18
N VAL A 10 13.10 -19.09 -34.97
CA VAL A 10 12.87 -17.64 -35.09
C VAL A 10 12.01 -17.20 -33.90
N LEU A 11 12.66 -16.68 -32.85
CA LEU A 11 11.98 -16.03 -31.73
C LEU A 11 11.52 -14.64 -32.21
N ILE A 12 10.23 -14.48 -32.53
CA ILE A 12 9.64 -13.16 -32.76
C ILE A 12 9.33 -12.55 -31.40
N THR A 13 10.25 -11.75 -30.86
CA THR A 13 9.97 -10.88 -29.71
C THR A 13 9.13 -9.70 -30.18
N ASN A 14 7.81 -9.75 -29.96
CA ASN A 14 6.97 -8.56 -30.00
C ASN A 14 7.29 -7.71 -28.77
N ILE A 15 8.27 -6.81 -28.90
CA ILE A 15 8.50 -5.75 -27.92
C ILE A 15 7.36 -4.76 -28.09
N LEU A 16 6.31 -4.91 -27.28
CA LEU A 16 5.29 -3.88 -27.12
C LEU A 16 5.96 -2.67 -26.48
N PHE A 17 6.32 -1.68 -27.28
CA PHE A 17 6.67 -0.36 -26.77
C PHE A 17 5.42 0.23 -26.12
N ILE A 18 5.38 0.21 -24.79
CA ILE A 18 4.38 0.95 -24.02
C ILE A 18 4.65 2.44 -24.28
N SER A 19 3.86 3.03 -25.17
CA SER A 19 3.84 4.48 -25.36
C SER A 19 3.26 5.11 -24.09
N ALA A 20 4.04 5.96 -23.41
CA ALA A 20 3.54 6.70 -22.26
C ALA A 20 2.37 7.60 -22.70
N GLN A 21 1.19 7.36 -22.14
CA GLN A 21 0.03 8.19 -22.41
C GLN A 21 0.24 9.59 -21.81
N LYS A 22 0.16 10.62 -22.65
CA LYS A 22 0.17 12.01 -22.17
C LYS A 22 -1.24 12.41 -21.76
N ILE A 23 -1.37 12.94 -20.55
CA ILE A 23 -2.64 13.47 -20.01
C ILE A 23 -2.49 14.96 -19.69
N SER A 24 -3.62 15.67 -19.63
CA SER A 24 -3.61 17.09 -19.24
C SER A 24 -3.29 17.26 -17.74
N LYS A 25 -2.83 18.44 -17.33
CA LYS A 25 -2.63 18.76 -15.90
C LYS A 25 -3.93 18.65 -15.09
N THR A 26 -5.06 19.00 -15.69
CA THR A 26 -6.39 18.87 -15.08
C THR A 26 -6.74 17.41 -14.85
N GLU A 27 -6.54 16.57 -15.88
CA GLU A 27 -6.78 15.13 -15.78
C GLU A 27 -5.85 14.46 -14.76
N LEU A 28 -4.58 14.86 -14.70
CA LEU A 28 -3.65 14.37 -13.67
C LEU A 28 -4.16 14.69 -12.26
N LYS A 29 -4.60 15.94 -12.02
CA LYS A 29 -5.15 16.35 -10.72
C LYS A 29 -6.42 15.57 -10.35
N ASP A 30 -7.30 15.37 -11.33
CA ASP A 30 -8.52 14.59 -11.15
C ASP A 30 -8.22 13.15 -10.76
N LYS A 31 -7.26 12.50 -11.45
CA LYS A 31 -6.82 11.14 -11.11
C LYS A 31 -6.18 11.05 -9.72
N ILE A 32 -5.36 12.03 -9.33
CA ILE A 32 -4.78 12.08 -7.98
C ILE A 32 -5.88 12.23 -6.92
N ALA A 33 -6.86 13.13 -7.15
CA ALA A 33 -7.99 13.29 -6.25
C ALA A 33 -8.83 12.01 -6.16
N GLY A 34 -9.08 11.35 -7.28
CA GLY A 34 -9.77 10.07 -7.36
C GLY A 34 -9.04 8.95 -6.60
N ALA A 35 -7.70 8.90 -6.66
CA ALA A 35 -6.90 7.95 -5.90
C ALA A 35 -7.06 8.15 -4.38
N TRP A 36 -6.94 9.40 -3.90
CA TRP A 36 -7.12 9.73 -2.48
C TRP A 36 -8.55 9.42 -2.00
N ILE A 37 -9.57 9.84 -2.74
CA ILE A 37 -10.96 9.59 -2.39
C ILE A 37 -11.25 8.08 -2.41
N GLY A 38 -10.75 7.36 -3.41
CA GLY A 38 -10.91 5.92 -3.54
C GLY A 38 -10.30 5.14 -2.39
N GLN A 39 -9.08 5.51 -1.97
CA GLN A 39 -8.43 4.91 -0.79
C GLN A 39 -9.24 5.16 0.49
N MET A 40 -9.66 6.40 0.75
CA MET A 40 -10.47 6.72 1.93
C MET A 40 -11.82 5.98 1.92
N VAL A 41 -12.47 5.88 0.76
CA VAL A 41 -13.71 5.11 0.58
C VAL A 41 -13.48 3.63 0.88
N GLY A 42 -12.45 3.02 0.27
CA GLY A 42 -12.12 1.62 0.46
C GLY A 42 -11.81 1.29 1.93
N ASN A 43 -10.98 2.12 2.55
CA ASN A 43 -10.62 2.00 3.96
C ASN A 43 -11.87 2.07 4.87
N ILE A 44 -12.61 3.18 4.81
CA ILE A 44 -13.76 3.40 5.71
C ILE A 44 -14.88 2.38 5.46
N TYR A 45 -15.05 1.92 4.22
CA TYR A 45 -16.00 0.86 3.90
C TYR A 45 -15.54 -0.50 4.43
N GLY A 46 -14.24 -0.80 4.37
CA GLY A 46 -13.64 -2.06 4.80
C GLY A 46 -13.56 -2.25 6.31
N LEU A 47 -13.35 -1.17 7.07
CA LEU A 47 -13.16 -1.20 8.53
C LEU A 47 -14.17 -2.05 9.33
N PRO A 48 -15.50 -2.00 9.08
CA PRO A 48 -16.45 -2.83 9.80
C PRO A 48 -16.30 -4.34 9.57
N PHE A 49 -15.52 -4.74 8.57
CA PHE A 49 -15.36 -6.11 8.07
C PHE A 49 -13.97 -6.69 8.29
N GLU A 50 -13.04 -5.88 8.81
CA GLU A 50 -11.69 -6.32 9.16
C GLU A 50 -11.73 -7.60 10.00
N ASN A 51 -11.04 -8.64 9.54
CA ASN A 51 -10.94 -9.97 10.17
C ASN A 51 -12.28 -10.75 10.33
N LYS A 52 -13.34 -10.44 9.57
CA LYS A 52 -14.66 -11.13 9.71
C LYS A 52 -14.98 -12.19 8.68
N PHE A 53 -14.46 -12.05 7.47
CA PHE A 53 -14.77 -12.91 6.32
C PHE A 53 -13.46 -13.43 5.73
N VAL A 54 -12.76 -14.25 6.52
CA VAL A 54 -11.39 -14.70 6.23
C VAL A 54 -11.42 -15.89 5.27
N ASP A 55 -12.14 -16.96 5.63
CA ASP A 55 -12.20 -18.19 4.83
C ASP A 55 -13.35 -18.16 3.82
N GLU A 56 -14.45 -17.49 4.16
CA GLU A 56 -15.66 -17.45 3.36
C GLU A 56 -16.13 -16.00 3.18
N PRO A 57 -16.59 -15.62 1.97
CA PRO A 57 -17.12 -14.28 1.75
C PRO A 57 -18.40 -14.06 2.57
N ALA A 58 -18.69 -12.79 2.81
CA ALA A 58 -19.94 -12.42 3.42
C ALA A 58 -21.14 -12.83 2.54
N PRO A 59 -22.27 -13.28 3.11
CA PRO A 59 -23.46 -13.65 2.33
C PRO A 59 -23.93 -12.50 1.44
N GLU A 60 -24.28 -12.78 0.18
CA GLU A 60 -24.78 -11.77 -0.77
C GLU A 60 -26.05 -11.06 -0.27
N SER A 61 -26.84 -11.72 0.58
CA SER A 61 -28.02 -11.12 1.23
C SER A 61 -27.70 -9.90 2.10
N ARG A 62 -26.42 -9.68 2.41
CA ARG A 62 -25.93 -8.51 3.13
C ARG A 62 -25.59 -7.33 2.20
N PHE A 63 -25.62 -7.52 0.88
CA PHE A 63 -25.38 -6.44 -0.08
C PHE A 63 -26.56 -5.45 -0.13
N PRO A 64 -26.31 -4.13 -0.16
CA PRO A 64 -25.01 -3.47 0.00
C PRO A 64 -24.52 -3.54 1.44
N PHE A 65 -23.22 -3.87 1.63
CA PHE A 65 -22.65 -4.03 2.97
C PHE A 65 -22.70 -2.74 3.81
N GLY A 66 -22.67 -1.59 3.12
CA GLY A 66 -22.96 -0.27 3.66
C GLY A 66 -21.94 0.24 4.70
N TYR A 67 -21.95 1.55 4.95
CA TYR A 67 -21.10 2.19 5.95
C TYR A 67 -21.71 2.17 7.35
N THR A 68 -22.64 1.26 7.65
CA THR A 68 -23.58 1.39 8.78
C THR A 68 -22.91 1.70 10.13
N LYS A 69 -21.70 1.18 10.40
CA LYS A 69 -20.95 1.48 11.62
C LYS A 69 -20.15 2.79 11.60
N ASN A 70 -19.88 3.34 10.42
CA ASN A 70 -19.00 4.49 10.20
C ASN A 70 -19.74 5.75 9.73
N ILE A 71 -21.04 5.67 9.35
CA ILE A 71 -21.86 6.83 8.96
C ILE A 71 -21.85 7.91 10.04
N ASP A 72 -22.07 7.56 11.31
CA ASP A 72 -22.11 8.54 12.39
C ASP A 72 -20.78 9.30 12.52
N LYS A 73 -19.65 8.61 12.32
CA LYS A 73 -18.32 9.25 12.30
C LYS A 73 -18.17 10.17 11.10
N LEU A 74 -18.57 9.72 9.90
CA LEU A 74 -18.52 10.53 8.69
C LEU A 74 -19.34 11.82 8.84
N GLN A 75 -20.55 11.71 9.40
CA GLN A 75 -21.42 12.86 9.68
C GLN A 75 -20.81 13.77 10.75
N LYS A 76 -20.30 13.20 11.85
CA LYS A 76 -19.65 13.95 12.93
C LYS A 76 -18.48 14.79 12.45
N TYR A 77 -17.65 14.25 11.55
CA TYR A 77 -16.47 14.95 11.03
C TYR A 77 -16.74 15.72 9.73
N ASN A 78 -17.98 15.68 9.22
CA ASN A 78 -18.36 16.27 7.93
C ASN A 78 -17.41 15.82 6.79
N GLY A 79 -17.02 14.54 6.80
CA GLY A 79 -16.01 14.01 5.90
C GLY A 79 -15.39 12.70 6.39
N ALA A 80 -14.35 12.25 5.69
CA ALA A 80 -13.57 11.08 6.06
C ALA A 80 -12.85 11.27 7.42
N PHE A 81 -12.50 10.15 8.05
CA PHE A 81 -11.59 10.08 9.19
C PHE A 81 -10.42 9.17 8.81
N SER A 82 -9.30 9.27 9.54
CA SER A 82 -8.11 8.46 9.28
C SER A 82 -7.90 7.35 10.32
N ASP A 83 -7.05 6.41 9.95
CA ASP A 83 -6.41 5.35 10.75
C ASP A 83 -5.03 5.03 10.14
N ASP A 84 -4.39 3.93 10.53
CA ASP A 84 -3.04 3.62 10.08
C ASP A 84 -2.89 3.42 8.57
N ASP A 85 -3.93 2.99 7.85
CA ASP A 85 -3.92 2.91 6.37
C ASP A 85 -3.74 4.28 5.70
N THR A 86 -4.22 5.37 6.33
CA THR A 86 -4.16 6.72 5.76
C THR A 86 -3.11 7.61 6.44
N ASP A 87 -2.91 7.45 7.75
CA ASP A 87 -1.95 8.22 8.53
C ASP A 87 -0.50 7.94 8.08
N VAL A 88 -0.19 6.68 7.72
CA VAL A 88 1.13 6.31 7.18
C VAL A 88 1.38 6.99 5.83
N GLU A 89 0.38 7.10 4.96
CA GLU A 89 0.50 7.81 3.68
C GLU A 89 0.81 9.30 3.88
N TYR A 90 0.19 9.93 4.88
CA TYR A 90 0.51 11.32 5.23
C TYR A 90 1.95 11.49 5.70
N ILE A 91 2.52 10.51 6.42
CA ILE A 91 3.94 10.53 6.77
C ILE A 91 4.81 10.50 5.50
N TYR A 92 4.47 9.65 4.52
CA TYR A 92 5.22 9.61 3.26
C TYR A 92 5.12 10.91 2.46
N LEU A 93 3.94 11.53 2.39
CA LEU A 93 3.80 12.85 1.77
C LEU A 93 4.69 13.92 2.43
N LEU A 94 4.73 13.95 3.76
CA LEU A 94 5.58 14.89 4.50
C LEU A 94 7.08 14.62 4.26
N LEU A 95 7.48 13.35 4.19
CA LEU A 95 8.85 12.98 3.86
C LEU A 95 9.20 13.36 2.43
N MET A 96 8.28 13.17 1.47
CA MET A 96 8.48 13.54 0.07
C MET A 96 8.60 15.06 -0.10
N GLU A 97 7.77 15.82 0.61
CA GLU A 97 7.86 17.29 0.63
C GLU A 97 9.21 17.76 1.20
N LYS A 98 9.70 17.09 2.25
CA LYS A 98 10.94 17.47 2.94
C LYS A 98 12.22 17.05 2.23
N TYR A 99 12.26 15.83 1.67
CA TYR A 99 13.48 15.20 1.16
C TYR A 99 13.46 14.98 -0.37
N GLY A 100 12.36 15.29 -1.05
CA GLY A 100 12.15 15.00 -2.47
C GLY A 100 11.34 13.72 -2.69
N VAL A 101 10.94 13.46 -3.94
CA VAL A 101 9.98 12.40 -4.29
C VAL A 101 10.42 10.97 -3.97
N GLU A 102 11.69 10.75 -3.61
CA GLU A 102 12.28 9.47 -3.22
C GLU A 102 13.02 9.61 -1.88
N PRO A 103 12.32 9.68 -0.73
CA PRO A 103 12.97 9.70 0.57
C PRO A 103 13.76 8.42 0.81
N THR A 104 14.92 8.52 1.47
CA THR A 104 15.75 7.33 1.78
C THR A 104 15.08 6.46 2.85
N TYR A 105 15.46 5.18 2.95
CA TYR A 105 14.99 4.30 4.03
C TYR A 105 15.34 4.83 5.43
N ALA A 106 16.46 5.54 5.58
CA ALA A 106 16.79 6.23 6.82
C ALA A 106 15.76 7.35 7.12
N ASN A 107 15.34 8.12 6.11
CA ASN A 107 14.29 9.13 6.29
C ASN A 107 12.93 8.50 6.58
N MET A 108 12.60 7.35 5.98
CA MET A 108 11.38 6.60 6.30
C MET A 108 11.36 6.18 7.77
N ARG A 109 12.47 5.60 8.26
CA ARG A 109 12.65 5.27 9.67
C ARG A 109 12.48 6.50 10.56
N GLU A 110 13.14 7.61 10.23
CA GLU A 110 13.00 8.86 10.98
C GLU A 110 11.56 9.36 11.03
N GLY A 111 10.85 9.35 9.91
CA GLY A 111 9.45 9.78 9.82
C GLY A 111 8.52 8.90 10.66
N TRP A 112 8.63 7.59 10.53
CA TRP A 112 7.87 6.64 11.35
C TRP A 112 8.16 6.84 12.83
N MET A 113 9.43 6.97 13.18
CA MET A 113 9.85 7.15 14.57
C MET A 113 9.38 8.47 15.18
N TYR A 114 9.33 9.52 14.35
CA TYR A 114 8.89 10.82 14.77
C TYR A 114 7.37 10.96 14.83
N HIS A 115 6.60 10.31 13.96
CA HIS A 115 5.15 10.54 13.86
C HIS A 115 4.30 9.46 14.54
N ILE A 116 4.73 8.20 14.51
CA ILE A 116 3.93 7.09 15.06
C ILE A 116 4.12 7.03 16.58
N ARG A 117 3.02 7.07 17.32
CA ARG A 117 3.00 6.98 18.80
C ARG A 117 2.24 5.75 19.27
N ASP A 118 1.09 5.52 18.67
CA ASP A 118 0.22 4.39 18.95
C ASP A 118 -0.56 4.00 17.66
N ARG A 119 -1.59 3.16 17.82
CA ARG A 119 -2.61 2.85 16.79
C ARG A 119 -2.14 2.27 15.46
N VAL A 120 -0.91 1.78 15.40
CA VAL A 120 -0.47 0.81 14.39
C VAL A 120 -0.60 -0.62 14.91
N TRP A 121 -0.96 -1.54 14.01
CA TRP A 121 -1.26 -2.93 14.35
C TRP A 121 -0.26 -3.93 13.75
N LEU A 122 -0.23 -5.12 14.35
CA LEU A 122 0.48 -6.33 13.93
C LEU A 122 1.80 -6.10 13.15
N ALA A 123 1.74 -6.05 11.82
CA ALA A 123 2.90 -5.89 10.95
C ALA A 123 3.52 -4.48 10.98
N ASN A 124 2.70 -3.41 10.98
CA ASN A 124 3.20 -2.03 11.15
C ASN A 124 3.92 -1.89 12.49
N ARG A 125 3.36 -2.52 13.54
CA ARG A 125 3.94 -2.50 14.89
C ARG A 125 5.25 -3.28 14.97
N ALA A 126 5.36 -4.43 14.31
CA ALA A 126 6.61 -5.18 14.25
C ALA A 126 7.70 -4.42 13.47
N ALA A 127 7.35 -3.81 12.34
CA ALA A 127 8.26 -2.96 11.58
C ALA A 127 8.75 -1.76 12.43
N LEU A 128 7.84 -1.08 13.13
CA LEU A 128 8.20 0.01 14.05
C LEU A 128 9.10 -0.48 15.21
N GLY A 129 8.86 -1.68 15.73
CA GLY A 129 9.72 -2.31 16.73
C GLY A 129 11.14 -2.55 16.21
N LEU A 130 11.29 -3.07 14.99
CA LEU A 130 12.59 -3.21 14.34
C LEU A 130 13.26 -1.85 14.09
N MET A 131 12.49 -0.81 13.75
CA MET A 131 12.99 0.55 13.64
C MET A 131 13.55 1.07 14.98
N HIS A 132 12.89 0.79 16.10
CA HIS A 132 13.41 1.10 17.43
C HIS A 132 14.72 0.35 17.75
N LEU A 133 14.92 -0.86 17.22
CA LEU A 133 16.16 -1.62 17.33
C LEU A 133 17.28 -1.15 16.39
N GLY A 134 16.99 -0.15 15.54
CA GLY A 134 17.97 0.47 14.65
C GLY A 134 17.92 -0.04 13.20
N PHE A 135 17.01 -0.95 12.88
CA PHE A 135 16.82 -1.40 11.50
C PHE A 135 16.06 -0.36 10.66
N THR A 136 16.32 -0.36 9.36
CA THR A 136 15.55 0.40 8.37
C THR A 136 14.87 -0.58 7.42
N PRO A 137 13.89 -0.17 6.61
CA PRO A 137 13.59 -0.88 5.38
C PRO A 137 14.89 -1.05 4.54
N PRO A 138 15.04 -2.16 3.80
CA PRO A 138 14.10 -3.27 3.69
C PRO A 138 14.19 -4.29 4.85
N PHE A 139 15.14 -4.17 5.78
CA PHE A 139 15.33 -5.14 6.88
C PHE A 139 14.14 -5.25 7.83
N THR A 140 13.30 -4.22 7.91
CA THR A 140 12.03 -4.29 8.62
C THR A 140 11.06 -5.29 8.00
N GLY A 141 11.27 -5.73 6.76
CA GLY A 141 10.51 -6.75 6.05
C GLY A 141 11.25 -8.06 5.82
N ASP A 142 12.44 -8.26 6.40
CA ASP A 142 13.21 -9.51 6.25
C ASP A 142 12.55 -10.67 7.02
N GLU A 143 12.37 -11.83 6.39
CA GLU A 143 11.77 -13.03 7.00
C GLU A 143 12.49 -13.50 8.28
N ASN A 144 13.82 -13.34 8.34
CA ASN A 144 14.61 -13.76 9.50
C ASN A 144 14.48 -12.79 10.68
N LEU A 145 14.02 -11.56 10.45
CA LEU A 145 13.93 -10.50 11.46
C LEU A 145 12.48 -10.19 11.85
N ASN A 146 11.54 -10.32 10.92
CA ASN A 146 10.14 -9.96 11.11
C ASN A 146 9.20 -11.17 10.94
N PRO A 147 8.54 -11.64 12.00
CA PRO A 147 7.57 -12.75 11.88
C PRO A 147 6.32 -12.39 11.06
N HIS A 148 6.14 -11.13 10.68
CA HIS A 148 5.06 -10.65 9.84
C HIS A 148 5.52 -10.20 8.45
N TRP A 149 6.73 -10.61 8.01
CA TRP A 149 7.33 -10.26 6.71
C TRP A 149 6.39 -10.40 5.51
N TYR A 150 5.53 -11.42 5.54
CA TYR A 150 4.59 -11.77 4.47
C TYR A 150 3.34 -10.87 4.40
N GLN A 151 3.22 -9.89 5.30
CA GLN A 151 2.08 -8.97 5.32
C GLN A 151 2.39 -7.68 4.54
N ILE A 152 1.39 -6.83 4.34
CA ILE A 152 1.51 -5.63 3.49
C ILE A 152 2.34 -4.50 4.11
N ALA A 153 2.41 -4.46 5.45
CA ALA A 153 2.95 -3.36 6.24
C ALA A 153 4.47 -3.33 6.51
N PRO A 154 5.23 -4.44 6.50
CA PRO A 154 6.69 -4.43 6.70
C PRO A 154 7.50 -3.73 5.59
N GLN A 155 6.81 -3.20 4.57
CA GLN A 155 7.34 -2.54 3.37
C GLN A 155 8.13 -3.53 2.51
N LEU A 156 7.35 -4.31 1.75
CA LEU A 156 7.80 -5.29 0.77
C LEU A 156 8.84 -4.67 -0.17
N ILE A 157 10.04 -5.25 -0.19
CA ILE A 157 10.76 -5.38 -1.46
C ILE A 157 10.16 -6.59 -2.15
N ASN A 158 9.72 -6.44 -3.41
CA ASN A 158 9.38 -7.61 -4.23
C ASN A 158 10.60 -8.53 -4.22
N GLU A 159 10.49 -9.69 -3.56
CA GLU A 159 11.44 -10.79 -3.70
C GLU A 159 11.31 -11.45 -5.08
#